data_AF-A0A9P0YGM2-F1
#
_entry.id   AF-A0A9P0YGM2-F1
#
_cell.length_a   1.000
_cell.length_b   1.000
_cell.length_c   1.000
_cell.angle_alpha   90.00
_cell.angle_beta   90.00
_cell.angle_gamma   90.00
#
_symmetry.space_group_name_H-M   'P 1'
#
loop_
_entity.id
_entity.type
_entity.pdbx_description
1 polymer ?
#
loop_
_entity_poly.entity_id
_entity_poly.type
_entity_poly.pdbx_seq_one_letter_code
_entity_poly.pdbx_strand_id
1 'polypeptide(L)'
;MTNIGSPMLSGPKNLPFPMVLMITCLFWNVCGIGNTQSSDHLNLLCKNNNVNFLALIEPKINASKLNNKMMSFGFTNAISHSFNKIWIMWNNSLIVTVISDLSQCVNLSVMTLLVMGMACGNSLISLSI
;
A
#
# COMPACT_ATOMS: atom_id res chain seq x y z
N MET A 1 -7.54 -47.70 46.67
CA MET A 1 -8.22 -47.77 45.36
C MET A 1 -8.14 -46.40 44.71
N THR A 2 -7.65 -46.40 43.48
CA THR A 2 -7.13 -45.29 42.66
C THR A 2 -8.17 -44.23 42.32
N ASN A 3 -7.89 -42.96 42.61
CA ASN A 3 -8.62 -41.85 42.00
C ASN A 3 -7.70 -41.19 40.95
N ILE A 4 -8.02 -41.44 39.69
CA ILE A 4 -7.25 -41.02 38.53
C ILE A 4 -7.68 -39.58 38.24
N GLY A 5 -6.81 -38.62 38.54
CA GLY A 5 -7.04 -37.21 38.19
C GLY A 5 -7.09 -37.06 36.67
N SER A 6 -8.26 -36.67 36.16
CA SER A 6 -8.47 -36.34 34.75
C SER A 6 -7.55 -35.19 34.32
N PRO A 7 -6.83 -35.28 33.19
CA PRO A 7 -6.06 -34.15 32.69
C PRO A 7 -7.03 -33.07 32.20
N MET A 8 -6.90 -31.85 32.75
CA MET A 8 -7.56 -30.68 32.20
C MET A 8 -7.13 -30.51 30.74
N LEU A 9 -8.07 -30.77 29.83
CA LEU A 9 -7.99 -30.33 28.44
C LEU A 9 -7.83 -28.80 28.45
N SER A 10 -6.62 -28.32 28.20
CA SER A 10 -6.37 -26.92 27.89
C SER A 10 -7.27 -26.57 26.70
N GLY A 11 -8.22 -25.67 26.92
CA GLY A 11 -9.10 -25.15 25.87
C GLY A 11 -8.32 -24.66 24.66
N PRO A 12 -8.98 -24.51 23.50
CA PRO A 12 -8.31 -24.11 22.27
C PRO A 12 -7.53 -22.81 22.54
N LYS A 13 -6.20 -22.90 22.44
CA LYS A 13 -5.36 -21.70 22.36
C LYS A 13 -5.92 -20.92 21.19
N ASN A 14 -6.48 -19.75 21.45
CA ASN A 14 -6.91 -18.82 20.40
C ASN A 14 -5.70 -18.60 19.48
N LEU A 15 -5.65 -19.35 18.38
CA LEU A 15 -4.77 -19.05 17.27
C LEU A 15 -5.15 -17.62 16.87
N PRO A 16 -4.19 -16.68 16.78
CA PRO A 16 -4.52 -15.36 16.28
C PRO A 16 -5.17 -15.59 14.91
N PHE A 17 -6.40 -15.10 14.76
CA PHE A 17 -7.10 -15.06 13.48
C PHE A 17 -6.09 -14.68 12.38
N PRO A 18 -6.16 -15.28 11.18
CA PRO A 18 -5.22 -14.94 10.13
C PRO A 18 -5.18 -13.42 10.01
N MET A 19 -4.02 -12.81 10.28
CA MET A 19 -3.78 -11.39 10.07
C MET A 19 -3.82 -11.18 8.57
N VAL A 20 -5.03 -11.11 8.01
CA VAL A 20 -5.25 -10.74 6.63
C VAL A 20 -4.79 -9.29 6.53
N LEU A 21 -3.60 -9.10 5.99
CA LEU A 21 -3.12 -7.77 5.61
C LEU A 21 -4.04 -7.26 4.51
N MET A 22 -4.97 -6.38 4.88
CA MET A 22 -5.82 -5.67 3.93
C MET A 22 -5.02 -4.58 3.24
N ILE A 23 -5.14 -4.49 1.91
CA ILE A 23 -4.58 -3.38 1.15
C ILE A 23 -5.57 -2.21 1.24
N THR A 24 -5.09 -1.07 1.74
CA THR A 24 -5.82 0.19 1.77
C THR A 24 -5.21 1.11 0.73
N CYS A 25 -5.91 1.23 -0.40
CA CYS A 25 -5.47 2.02 -1.54
C CYS A 25 -6.11 3.40 -1.53
N LEU A 26 -5.34 4.43 -1.90
CA LEU A 26 -5.85 5.74 -2.23
C LEU A 26 -5.46 6.09 -3.68
N PHE A 27 -6.46 6.41 -4.49
CA PHE A 27 -6.29 6.90 -5.85
C PHE A 27 -6.80 8.33 -5.90
N TRP A 28 -5.94 9.27 -6.28
CA TRP A 28 -6.35 10.67 -6.31
C TRP A 28 -5.70 11.41 -7.48
N ASN A 29 -6.54 11.94 -8.38
CA ASN A 29 -6.15 13.03 -9.26
C ASN A 29 -6.01 14.34 -8.48
N VAL A 30 -4.77 14.69 -8.13
CA VAL A 30 -4.48 15.86 -7.31
C VAL A 30 -4.36 17.14 -8.15
N CYS A 31 -4.22 17.03 -9.48
CA CYS A 31 -4.09 18.18 -10.39
C CYS A 31 -3.02 19.22 -9.96
N GLY A 32 -2.04 18.81 -9.15
CA GLY A 32 -1.01 19.66 -8.53
C GLY A 32 -0.80 19.40 -7.03
N ILE A 33 0.35 18.83 -6.64
CA ILE A 33 0.74 18.60 -5.23
C ILE A 33 1.85 19.56 -4.74
N GLY A 34 2.09 20.63 -5.49
CA GLY A 34 3.13 21.62 -5.17
C GLY A 34 2.81 22.49 -3.94
N ASN A 35 1.54 22.68 -3.62
CA ASN A 35 1.11 23.46 -2.47
C ASN A 35 1.28 22.66 -1.16
N THR A 36 1.71 23.32 -0.09
CA THR A 36 1.86 22.72 1.24
C THR A 36 0.51 22.24 1.78
N GLN A 37 -0.55 23.03 1.64
CA GLN A 37 -1.89 22.67 2.13
C GLN A 37 -2.41 21.35 1.52
N SER A 38 -2.33 21.20 0.19
CA SER A 38 -2.77 19.97 -0.49
C SER A 38 -1.94 18.76 -0.07
N SER A 39 -0.63 18.96 0.12
CA SER A 39 0.29 17.94 0.59
C SER A 39 0.00 17.51 2.03
N ASP A 40 -0.26 18.47 2.92
CA ASP A 40 -0.52 18.19 4.34
C ASP A 40 -1.87 17.49 4.52
N HIS A 41 -2.87 17.92 3.76
CA HIS A 41 -4.17 17.25 3.72
C HIS A 41 -4.04 15.81 3.24
N LEU A 42 -3.31 15.58 2.14
CA LEU A 42 -3.06 14.23 1.63
C LEU A 42 -2.30 13.37 2.65
N ASN A 43 -1.30 13.94 3.33
CA ASN A 43 -0.55 13.24 4.36
C ASN A 43 -1.44 12.82 5.53
N LEU A 44 -2.30 13.74 6.00
CA LEU A 44 -3.26 13.46 7.06
C LEU A 44 -4.25 12.37 6.63
N LEU A 45 -4.72 12.42 5.39
CA LEU A 45 -5.66 11.44 4.85
C LEU A 45 -5.01 10.04 4.73
N CYS A 46 -3.74 9.97 4.32
CA CYS A 46 -3.00 8.72 4.27
C CYS A 46 -2.82 8.12 5.66
N LYS A 47 -2.45 8.94 6.65
CA LYS A 47 -2.24 8.51 8.05
C LYS A 47 -3.54 8.07 8.71
N ASN A 48 -4.62 8.84 8.57
CA ASN A 48 -5.89 8.54 9.22
C ASN A 48 -6.56 7.26 8.69
N ASN A 49 -6.30 6.91 7.42
CA ASN A 49 -6.88 5.73 6.79
C ASN A 49 -5.91 4.55 6.68
N ASN A 50 -4.72 4.63 7.28
CA ASN A 50 -3.67 3.61 7.17
C ASN A 50 -3.41 3.19 5.72
N VAL A 51 -3.30 4.16 4.81
CA VAL A 51 -3.06 3.91 3.38
C VAL A 51 -1.70 3.26 3.20
N ASN A 52 -1.66 2.10 2.57
CA ASN A 52 -0.42 1.35 2.28
C ASN A 52 -0.07 1.32 0.79
N PHE A 53 -1.00 1.78 -0.07
CA PHE A 53 -0.79 2.01 -1.50
C PHE A 53 -1.40 3.35 -1.91
N LEU A 54 -0.61 4.24 -2.49
CA LEU A 54 -1.04 5.56 -2.94
C LEU A 54 -0.71 5.75 -4.42
N ALA A 55 -1.69 6.18 -5.20
CA ALA A 55 -1.51 6.61 -6.57
C ALA A 55 -1.99 8.06 -6.73
N LEU A 56 -1.08 8.93 -7.14
CA LEU A 56 -1.35 10.33 -7.46
C LEU A 56 -1.32 10.54 -8.96
N ILE A 57 -2.42 11.08 -9.48
CA ILE A 57 -2.58 11.42 -10.89
C ILE A 57 -2.42 12.95 -11.01
N GLU A 58 -1.71 13.37 -12.06
CA GLU A 58 -1.34 14.76 -12.35
C GLU A 58 -0.73 15.53 -11.17
N PRO A 59 0.41 15.09 -10.60
CA PRO A 59 1.06 15.81 -9.51
C PRO A 59 1.58 17.20 -9.92
N LYS A 60 1.76 17.46 -11.22
CA LYS A 60 2.25 18.73 -11.82
C LYS A 60 3.52 19.28 -11.17
N ILE A 61 4.36 18.39 -10.64
CA ILE A 61 5.69 18.70 -10.09
C ILE A 61 6.70 17.71 -10.66
N ASN A 62 7.97 18.13 -10.74
CA ASN A 62 9.04 17.32 -11.31
C ASN A 62 9.25 16.01 -10.53
N ALA A 63 9.51 14.91 -11.25
CA ALA A 63 9.84 13.59 -10.71
C ALA A 63 10.98 13.62 -9.67
N SER A 64 11.91 14.58 -9.76
CA SER A 64 12.99 14.77 -8.78
C SER A 64 12.50 14.98 -7.35
N LYS A 65 11.25 15.45 -7.17
CA LYS A 65 10.63 15.64 -5.85
C LYS A 65 9.92 14.39 -5.33
N LEU A 66 9.81 13.32 -6.13
CA LEU A 66 9.07 12.11 -5.78
C LEU A 66 9.59 11.49 -4.48
N ASN A 67 10.90 11.26 -4.37
CA ASN A 67 11.50 10.62 -3.21
C ASN A 67 11.27 11.43 -1.92
N ASN A 68 11.39 12.76 -2.00
CA ASN A 68 11.13 13.65 -0.86
C ASN A 68 9.65 13.59 -0.44
N LYS A 69 8.72 13.56 -1.39
CA LYS A 69 7.28 13.44 -1.10
C LYS A 69 6.91 12.06 -0.57
N MET A 70 7.48 10.99 -1.12
CA MET A 70 7.33 9.63 -0.64
C MET A 70 7.70 9.53 0.85
N MET A 71 8.89 10.02 1.22
CA MET A 71 9.33 10.05 2.62
C MET A 71 8.40 10.89 3.50
N SER A 72 7.95 12.05 3.01
CA SER A 72 7.03 12.93 3.76
C SER A 72 5.65 12.30 4.02
N PHE A 73 5.18 11.44 3.12
CA PHE A 73 3.92 10.71 3.27
C PHE A 73 4.08 9.38 4.04
N GLY A 74 5.32 9.01 4.39
CA GLY A 74 5.61 7.80 5.16
C GLY A 74 5.66 6.52 4.34
N PHE A 75 5.82 6.61 3.01
CA PHE A 75 6.01 5.45 2.15
C PHE A 75 7.48 5.08 2.00
N THR A 76 7.74 3.81 1.70
CA THR A 76 9.12 3.28 1.54
C THR A 76 9.55 3.15 0.10
N ASN A 77 8.60 2.94 -0.82
CA ASN A 77 8.86 2.78 -2.24
C ASN A 77 8.03 3.76 -3.07
N ALA A 78 8.58 4.20 -4.20
CA ALA A 78 7.88 5.05 -5.14
C ALA A 78 8.39 4.89 -6.57
N ILE A 79 7.50 5.10 -7.53
CA ILE A 79 7.81 5.16 -8.97
C ILE A 79 6.98 6.26 -9.65
N SER A 80 7.50 6.77 -10.76
CA SER A 80 6.87 7.76 -11.63
C SER A 80 6.72 7.16 -13.02
N HIS A 81 5.51 7.22 -13.58
CA HIS A 81 5.15 6.63 -14.87
C HIS A 81 4.37 7.62 -15.74
N SER A 82 4.16 7.25 -17.02
CA SER A 82 3.41 8.03 -18.01
C SER A 82 3.87 9.49 -18.11
N PHE A 83 5.18 9.70 -18.35
CA PHE A 83 5.81 11.03 -18.41
C PHE A 83 5.59 11.86 -17.15
N ASN A 84 5.75 11.24 -15.97
CA ASN A 84 5.63 11.90 -14.67
C ASN A 84 4.21 12.39 -14.33
N LYS A 85 3.19 11.83 -14.99
CA LYS A 85 1.79 12.14 -14.71
C LYS A 85 1.16 11.21 -13.68
N ILE A 86 1.72 10.02 -13.45
CA ILE A 86 1.26 9.10 -12.40
C ILE A 86 2.42 8.81 -11.45
N TRP A 87 2.21 9.09 -10.17
CA TRP A 87 3.11 8.70 -9.10
C TRP A 87 2.46 7.59 -8.30
N ILE A 88 3.20 6.50 -8.08
CA ILE A 88 2.73 5.37 -7.27
C ILE A 88 3.70 5.21 -6.11
N MET A 89 3.18 5.07 -4.90
CA MET A 89 3.93 4.93 -3.66
C MET A 89 3.34 3.78 -2.84
N TRP A 90 4.18 2.99 -2.18
CA TRP A 90 3.73 1.86 -1.36
C TRP A 90 4.71 1.50 -0.25
N ASN A 91 4.21 0.77 0.73
CA ASN A 91 5.00 0.26 1.84
C ASN A 91 5.58 -1.12 1.55
N ASN A 92 6.65 -1.50 2.26
CA ASN A 92 7.34 -2.79 2.10
C ASN A 92 6.47 -4.03 2.36
N SER A 93 5.27 -3.86 2.92
CA SER A 93 4.27 -4.93 3.04
C SER A 93 3.67 -5.35 1.68
N LEU A 94 3.87 -4.54 0.64
CA LEU A 94 3.39 -4.78 -0.72
C LEU A 94 4.54 -4.98 -1.69
N ILE A 95 4.36 -5.95 -2.58
CA ILE A 95 5.16 -6.12 -3.79
C ILE A 95 4.35 -5.55 -4.94
N VAL A 96 4.88 -4.52 -5.59
CA VAL A 96 4.27 -3.88 -6.76
C VAL A 96 5.15 -4.16 -7.97
N THR A 97 4.56 -4.70 -9.03
CA THR A 97 5.24 -4.98 -10.30
C THR A 97 4.49 -4.30 -11.43
N VAL A 98 5.22 -3.54 -12.26
CA VAL A 98 4.66 -2.90 -13.46
C VAL A 98 4.52 -3.95 -14.56
N ILE A 99 3.30 -4.17 -15.02
CA ILE A 99 2.98 -5.12 -16.10
C ILE A 99 3.11 -4.42 -17.45
N SER A 100 2.59 -3.20 -17.56
CA SER A 100 2.70 -2.39 -18.77
C SER A 100 2.63 -0.89 -18.45
N ASP A 101 3.44 -0.11 -19.16
CA ASP A 101 3.44 1.36 -19.11
C ASP A 101 3.09 1.90 -20.50
N LEU A 102 1.93 2.54 -20.59
CA LEU A 102 1.44 3.23 -21.77
C LEU A 102 1.44 4.75 -21.48
N SER A 103 1.39 5.55 -22.55
CA SER A 103 1.46 7.02 -22.46
C SER A 103 0.42 7.66 -21.51
N GLN A 104 -0.71 6.97 -21.31
CA GLN A 104 -1.83 7.43 -20.48
C GLN A 104 -2.35 6.34 -19.54
N CYS A 105 -1.68 5.20 -19.42
CA CYS A 105 -2.15 4.11 -18.59
C CYS A 105 -0.99 3.28 -18.03
N VAL A 106 -1.05 2.92 -16.76
CA VAL A 106 -0.12 1.99 -16.13
C VAL A 106 -0.89 0.82 -15.52
N ASN A 107 -0.47 -0.39 -15.86
CA ASN A 107 -1.01 -1.63 -15.30
C ASN A 107 -0.01 -2.21 -14.30
N LEU A 108 -0.50 -2.56 -13.12
CA LEU A 108 0.28 -3.00 -11.98
C LEU A 108 -0.27 -4.32 -11.43
N SER A 109 0.62 -5.23 -11.07
CA SER A 109 0.34 -6.34 -10.17
C SER A 109 0.72 -5.91 -8.76
N VAL A 110 -0.21 -6.02 -7.81
CA VAL A 110 0.04 -5.74 -6.40
C VAL A 110 -0.21 -7.01 -5.59
N MET A 111 0.80 -7.42 -4.84
CA MET A 111 0.79 -8.62 -4.02
C MET A 111 1.13 -8.28 -2.57
N THR A 112 0.42 -8.89 -1.63
CA THR A 112 0.65 -8.65 -0.20
C THR A 112 1.56 -9.72 0.39
N LEU A 113 2.58 -9.30 1.16
CA LEU A 113 3.47 -10.19 1.89
C LEU A 113 2.90 -10.48 3.29
N LEU A 114 2.57 -11.73 3.61
CA LEU A 114 2.26 -12.10 4.99
C LEU A 114 3.54 -12.31 5.80
N VAL A 115 3.48 -11.92 7.08
CA VAL A 115 4.45 -12.31 8.10
C VAL A 115 4.49 -13.84 8.09
N MET A 116 5.63 -14.42 7.69
CA MET A 116 5.95 -15.84 7.38
C MET A 116 6.42 -16.08 5.93
N GLY A 117 6.49 -15.06 5.07
CA GLY A 117 7.11 -15.16 3.74
C GLY A 117 6.23 -15.83 2.67
N MET A 118 4.96 -16.10 2.99
CA MET A 118 3.97 -16.57 2.03
C MET A 118 3.19 -15.37 1.48
N ALA A 119 3.15 -15.21 0.16
CA ALA A 119 2.31 -14.22 -0.47
C ALA A 119 0.83 -14.63 -0.39
N CYS A 120 -0.05 -13.70 -0.03
CA CYS A 120 -1.49 -13.96 0.06
C CYS A 120 -2.25 -12.83 -0.62
N GLY A 121 -2.70 -13.07 -1.85
CA GLY A 121 -3.54 -12.16 -2.62
C GLY A 121 -2.79 -11.43 -3.73
N ASN A 122 -3.29 -11.58 -4.96
CA ASN A 122 -2.85 -10.86 -6.14
C ASN A 122 -3.99 -9.97 -6.63
N SER A 123 -3.71 -8.68 -6.76
CA SER A 123 -4.64 -7.69 -7.31
C SER A 123 -4.04 -7.04 -8.55
N LEU A 124 -4.80 -7.01 -9.64
CA LEU A 124 -4.45 -6.24 -10.83
C LEU A 124 -5.06 -4.84 -10.71
N ILE A 125 -4.22 -3.81 -10.82
CA ILE A 125 -4.62 -2.40 -10.75
C ILE A 125 -4.26 -1.75 -12.09
N SER A 126 -5.26 -1.18 -12.76
CA SER A 126 -5.07 -0.39 -13.98
C SER A 126 -5.38 1.08 -13.65
N LEU A 127 -4.44 1.97 -13.93
CA LEU A 127 -4.58 3.41 -13.71
C LEU A 127 -4.43 4.14 -15.03
N SER A 128 -5.48 4.84 -15.44
CA SER A 128 -5.50 5.66 -16.65
C SER A 128 -5.71 7.14 -16.32
N ILE A 129 -5.14 8.02 -17.15
CA ILE A 129 -5.27 9.48 -17.10
C ILE A 129 -6.25 9.93 -18.18
#